data_AF-A0A7C0UJY9-F1
#
_entry.id   AF-A0A7C0UJY9-F1
#
_cell.length_a   1.000
_cell.length_b   1.000
_cell.length_c   1.000
_cell.angle_alpha   90.00
_cell.angle_beta   90.00
_cell.angle_gamma   90.00
#
_symmetry.space_group_name_H-M   'P 1'
#
loop_
_entity.id
_entity.type
_entity.pdbx_description
1 polymer ?
#
loop_
_entity_poly.entity_id
_entity_poly.type
_entity_poly.pdbx_seq_one_letter_code
_entity_poly.pdbx_strand_id
1 'polypeptide(L)'
;MPRNIFKTSPEKAISKVHISSIMMGVLIFIFAFIWNNGPEEFSYIAILQLVLAVPLLFVSSLAYSKIGYRREEIKKWDYLGWHTNTIGNVFVFNVIGLVVASHYQDIAIIYFLFIILLMSIYTIVNISSNYETLPQKIYKFLFFIFFLLALGLFPLIL
;
A
#
# COMPACT_ATOMS: atom_id res chain seq x y z
N MET A 1 -12.62 -16.18 23.48
CA MET A 1 -12.46 -14.70 23.49
C MET A 1 -11.83 -14.28 22.17
N PRO A 2 -12.40 -13.35 21.39
CA PRO A 2 -11.75 -12.89 20.16
C PRO A 2 -10.46 -12.16 20.56
N ARG A 3 -9.31 -12.77 20.22
CA ARG A 3 -7.97 -12.17 20.42
C ARG A 3 -7.95 -10.80 19.76
N ASN A 4 -7.54 -9.77 20.50
CA ASN A 4 -7.54 -8.37 20.06
C ASN A 4 -6.68 -8.18 18.79
N ILE A 5 -7.35 -8.07 17.65
CA ILE A 5 -6.72 -7.99 16.32
C ILE A 5 -6.13 -6.59 16.07
N PHE A 6 -6.64 -5.51 16.66
CA PHE A 6 -6.20 -4.16 16.30
C PHE A 6 -6.11 -3.27 17.55
N LYS A 7 -4.89 -2.88 17.92
CA LYS A 7 -4.56 -1.85 18.92
C LYS A 7 -3.67 -0.81 18.23
N THR A 8 -4.24 0.31 17.82
CA THR A 8 -3.50 1.44 17.23
C THR A 8 -3.47 2.59 18.23
N SER A 9 -2.27 3.09 18.53
CA SER A 9 -2.09 4.31 19.33
C SER A 9 -2.30 5.56 18.47
N PRO A 10 -2.67 6.71 19.06
CA PRO A 10 -2.77 7.98 18.34
C PRO A 10 -1.48 8.34 17.58
N GLU A 11 -0.32 8.13 18.19
CA GLU A 11 0.99 8.37 17.56
C GLU A 11 1.17 7.55 16.27
N LYS A 12 0.83 6.26 16.32
CA LYS A 12 0.91 5.37 15.16
C LYS A 12 -0.08 5.79 14.06
N ALA A 13 -1.26 6.27 14.44
CA ALA A 13 -2.24 6.80 13.49
C ALA A 13 -1.74 8.08 12.80
N ILE A 14 -1.09 8.98 13.54
CA ILE A 14 -0.46 10.19 12.99
C ILE A 14 0.64 9.82 11.99
N SER A 15 1.53 8.88 12.33
CA SER A 15 2.56 8.41 11.38
C SER A 15 1.95 7.85 10.09
N LYS A 16 0.80 7.17 10.18
CA LYS A 16 0.08 6.64 9.00
C LYS A 16 -0.50 7.74 8.10
N VAL A 17 -0.99 8.83 8.69
CA VAL A 17 -1.43 10.00 7.93
C VAL A 17 -0.25 10.63 7.19
N HIS A 18 0.88 10.84 7.87
CA HIS A 18 2.08 11.40 7.22
C HIS A 18 2.59 10.55 6.05
N ILE A 19 2.66 9.22 6.23
CA ILE A 19 3.04 8.31 5.14
C ILE A 19 2.08 8.45 3.95
N SER A 20 0.77 8.47 4.21
CA SER A 20 -0.24 8.66 3.15
C SER A 20 -0.03 9.98 2.40
N SER A 21 0.28 11.07 3.10
CA SER A 21 0.56 12.37 2.49
C SER A 21 1.81 12.37 1.61
N ILE A 22 2.89 11.71 2.05
CA ILE A 22 4.11 11.54 1.25
C ILE A 22 3.79 10.75 -0.02
N MET A 23 3.04 9.66 0.11
CA MET A 23 2.66 8.79 -1.01
C MET A 23 1.74 9.51 -2.00
N MET A 24 0.83 10.37 -1.53
CA MET A 24 0.07 11.26 -2.39
C MET A 24 0.96 12.24 -3.17
N GLY A 25 2.01 12.78 -2.55
CA GLY A 25 3.01 13.60 -3.25
C GLY A 25 3.72 12.83 -4.37
N VAL A 26 4.10 11.58 -4.10
CA VAL A 26 4.69 10.68 -5.11
C VAL A 26 3.71 10.44 -6.28
N LEU A 27 2.42 10.23 -6.00
CA LEU A 27 1.41 10.06 -7.05
C LEU A 27 1.27 11.30 -7.94
N ILE A 28 1.34 12.51 -7.39
CA ILE A 28 1.30 13.75 -8.17
C ILE A 28 2.50 13.83 -9.12
N PHE A 29 3.70 13.45 -8.65
CA PHE A 29 4.89 13.42 -9.48
C PHE A 29 4.76 12.41 -10.63
N ILE A 30 4.26 11.20 -10.34
CA ILE A 30 4.03 10.19 -11.36
C ILE A 30 2.95 10.64 -12.36
N PHE A 31 1.87 11.25 -11.88
CA PHE A 31 0.83 11.80 -12.75
C PHE A 31 1.40 12.84 -13.72
N ALA A 32 2.22 13.77 -13.23
CA ALA A 32 2.89 14.76 -14.06
C ALA A 32 3.83 14.10 -15.09
N PHE A 33 4.57 13.07 -14.68
CA PHE A 33 5.44 12.30 -15.58
C PHE A 33 4.65 11.61 -16.70
N ILE A 34 3.56 10.92 -16.37
CA ILE A 34 2.69 10.25 -17.36
C ILE A 34 2.10 11.28 -18.32
N TRP A 35 1.58 12.40 -17.78
CA TRP A 35 0.99 13.46 -18.60
C TRP A 35 1.99 14.06 -19.58
N ASN A 36 3.23 14.27 -19.16
CA ASN A 36 4.27 14.87 -19.99
C ASN A 36 4.79 13.94 -21.10
N ASN A 37 4.74 12.62 -20.89
CA ASN A 37 5.24 11.63 -21.86
C ASN A 37 4.15 11.05 -22.78
N GLY A 38 2.89 11.47 -22.61
CA GLY A 38 1.75 10.93 -23.34
C GLY A 38 1.11 9.76 -22.58
N PRO A 39 -0.13 9.88 -22.08
CA PRO A 39 -0.77 8.82 -21.30
C PRO A 39 -0.99 7.52 -22.09
N GLU A 40 -1.11 7.60 -23.41
CA GLU A 40 -1.22 6.48 -24.34
C GLU A 40 -0.02 5.52 -24.33
N GLU A 41 1.16 5.98 -23.90
CA GLU A 41 2.38 5.18 -23.81
C GLU A 41 2.43 4.31 -22.54
N PHE A 42 1.46 4.46 -21.63
CA PHE A 42 1.42 3.76 -20.35
C PHE A 42 0.26 2.78 -20.26
N SER A 43 0.47 1.70 -19.50
CA SER A 43 -0.57 0.70 -19.27
C SER A 43 -1.80 1.33 -18.61
N TYR A 44 -2.98 1.03 -19.16
CA TYR A 44 -4.26 1.44 -18.57
C TYR A 44 -4.40 0.98 -17.11
N ILE A 45 -3.81 -0.18 -16.76
CA ILE A 45 -3.78 -0.70 -15.40
C ILE A 45 -2.99 0.23 -14.46
N ALA A 46 -1.89 0.82 -14.93
CA ALA A 46 -1.12 1.78 -14.16
C ALA A 46 -1.92 3.08 -13.94
N ILE A 47 -2.56 3.60 -14.98
CA ILE A 47 -3.38 4.83 -14.88
C ILE A 47 -4.56 4.61 -13.92
N LEU A 48 -5.25 3.47 -14.01
CA LEU A 48 -6.35 3.13 -13.12
C LEU A 48 -5.89 3.06 -11.66
N GLN A 49 -4.76 2.38 -11.39
CA GLN A 49 -4.21 2.29 -10.04
C GLN A 49 -3.79 3.66 -9.49
N LEU A 50 -3.20 4.52 -10.33
CA LEU A 50 -2.84 5.89 -9.95
C LEU A 50 -4.07 6.69 -9.51
N VAL A 51 -5.14 6.66 -10.31
CA VAL A 51 -6.39 7.37 -10.02
C VAL A 51 -7.06 6.84 -8.75
N LEU A 52 -7.06 5.53 -8.54
CA LEU A 52 -7.66 4.91 -7.35
C LEU A 52 -6.80 5.05 -6.08
N ALA A 53 -5.49 5.16 -6.20
CA ALA A 53 -4.60 5.29 -5.04
C ALA A 53 -4.87 6.57 -4.24
N VAL A 54 -5.15 7.69 -4.91
CA VAL A 54 -5.44 8.98 -4.26
C VAL A 54 -6.65 8.90 -3.30
N PRO A 55 -7.87 8.51 -3.74
CA PRO A 55 -9.01 8.42 -2.83
C PRO A 55 -8.81 7.35 -1.75
N LEU A 56 -8.12 6.24 -2.03
CA LEU A 56 -7.82 5.22 -1.03
C LEU A 56 -6.93 5.77 0.09
N LEU A 57 -5.84 6.46 -0.26
CA LEU A 57 -4.94 7.08 0.72
C LEU A 57 -5.62 8.20 1.50
N PHE A 58 -6.45 9.01 0.82
CA PHE A 58 -7.25 10.05 1.47
C PHE A 58 -8.23 9.47 2.50
N VAL A 59 -9.02 8.46 2.13
CA VAL A 59 -9.95 7.78 3.04
C VAL A 59 -9.19 7.10 4.19
N SER A 60 -8.02 6.52 3.93
CA SER A 60 -7.12 5.99 4.97
C SER A 60 -6.76 7.06 5.99
N SER A 61 -6.34 8.24 5.54
CA SER A 61 -5.99 9.36 6.42
C SER A 61 -7.18 9.82 7.25
N LEU A 62 -8.37 9.92 6.64
CA LEU A 62 -9.60 10.24 7.37
C LEU A 62 -9.92 9.19 8.44
N ALA A 63 -9.84 7.90 8.10
CA ALA A 63 -10.10 6.81 9.04
C ALA A 63 -9.11 6.84 10.21
N TYR A 64 -7.82 7.04 9.95
CA TYR A 64 -6.81 7.15 11.00
C TYR A 64 -6.98 8.40 11.86
N SER A 65 -7.42 9.53 11.30
CA SER A 65 -7.73 10.72 12.10
C SER A 65 -8.85 10.46 13.12
N LYS A 66 -9.85 9.65 12.77
CA LYS A 66 -11.01 9.33 13.63
C LYS A 66 -10.61 8.52 14.87
N ILE A 67 -9.53 7.73 14.79
CA ILE A 67 -9.01 6.93 15.91
C ILE A 67 -8.62 7.81 17.10
N GLY A 68 -8.15 9.04 16.85
CA GLY A 68 -7.70 9.95 17.91
C GLY A 68 -8.81 10.42 18.85
N TYR A 69 -10.06 10.47 18.39
CA TYR A 69 -11.18 11.05 19.16
C TYR A 69 -12.43 10.18 19.25
N ARG A 70 -12.54 9.07 18.49
CA ARG A 70 -13.66 8.11 18.61
C ARG A 70 -13.23 6.80 19.24
N ARG A 71 -13.05 6.80 20.57
CA ARG A 71 -12.52 5.67 21.35
C ARG A 71 -13.37 4.40 21.28
N GLU A 72 -14.69 4.54 21.16
CA GLU A 72 -15.64 3.42 21.12
C GLU A 72 -15.59 2.64 19.80
N GLU A 73 -15.17 3.28 18.71
CA GLU A 73 -15.21 2.74 17.35
C GLU A 73 -13.82 2.41 16.77
N ILE A 74 -12.76 2.48 17.59
CA ILE A 74 -11.35 2.37 17.14
C ILE A 74 -11.15 1.18 16.20
N LYS A 75 -11.73 0.01 16.51
CA LYS A 75 -11.53 -1.20 15.71
C LYS A 75 -12.05 -1.07 14.27
N LYS A 76 -13.20 -0.41 14.08
CA LYS A 76 -13.79 -0.24 12.75
C LYS A 76 -12.96 0.72 11.91
N TRP A 77 -12.55 1.84 12.50
CA TRP A 77 -11.74 2.85 11.84
C TRP A 77 -10.33 2.36 11.54
N ASP A 78 -9.70 1.61 12.45
CA ASP A 78 -8.39 1.00 12.22
C ASP A 78 -8.43 -0.06 11.13
N TYR A 79 -9.49 -0.87 11.08
CA TYR A 79 -9.68 -1.86 10.02
C TYR A 79 -9.84 -1.20 8.64
N LEU A 80 -10.75 -0.22 8.53
CA LEU A 80 -10.97 0.51 7.29
C LEU A 80 -9.70 1.23 6.83
N GLY A 81 -9.08 1.98 7.75
CA GLY A 81 -7.85 2.73 7.49
C GLY A 81 -6.72 1.80 7.06
N TRP A 82 -6.58 0.63 7.69
CA TRP A 82 -5.53 -0.32 7.31
C TRP A 82 -5.73 -0.88 5.90
N HIS A 83 -6.96 -1.25 5.51
CA HIS A 83 -7.22 -1.80 4.17
C HIS A 83 -7.00 -0.73 3.10
N THR A 84 -7.60 0.45 3.25
CA THR A 84 -7.48 1.52 2.25
C THR A 84 -6.04 2.02 2.15
N ASN A 85 -5.30 2.10 3.26
CA ASN A 85 -3.87 2.45 3.26
C ASN A 85 -3.03 1.40 2.54
N THR A 86 -3.29 0.12 2.82
CA THR A 86 -2.51 -0.98 2.23
C THR A 86 -2.75 -1.06 0.74
N ILE A 87 -4.01 -1.03 0.29
CA ILE A 87 -4.34 -1.05 -1.15
C ILE A 87 -3.76 0.19 -1.84
N GLY A 88 -3.96 1.39 -1.27
CA GLY A 88 -3.44 2.63 -1.84
C GLY A 88 -1.92 2.62 -2.00
N ASN A 89 -1.18 2.16 -0.99
CA ASN A 89 0.28 2.06 -1.08
C ASN A 89 0.74 0.97 -2.06
N VAL A 90 0.05 -0.16 -2.13
CA VAL A 90 0.34 -1.19 -3.14
C VAL A 90 0.13 -0.63 -4.55
N PHE A 91 -0.92 0.14 -4.77
CA PHE A 91 -1.15 0.79 -6.06
C PHE A 91 -0.03 1.78 -6.39
N VAL A 92 0.45 2.59 -5.43
CA VAL A 92 1.61 3.47 -5.63
C VAL A 92 2.82 2.65 -6.11
N PHE A 93 3.16 1.57 -5.41
CA PHE A 93 4.29 0.72 -5.80
C PHE A 93 4.09 0.08 -7.17
N ASN A 94 2.91 -0.47 -7.44
CA ASN A 94 2.59 -1.06 -8.73
C ASN A 94 2.72 -0.04 -9.85
N VAL A 95 2.19 1.17 -9.68
CA VAL A 95 2.29 2.23 -10.69
C VAL A 95 3.75 2.58 -10.96
N ILE A 96 4.59 2.73 -9.94
CA ILE A 96 6.02 2.98 -10.14
C ILE A 96 6.64 1.87 -10.97
N GLY A 97 6.41 0.60 -10.60
CA GLY A 97 6.96 -0.54 -11.33
C GLY A 97 6.46 -0.62 -12.77
N LEU A 98 5.16 -0.41 -13.02
CA LEU A 98 4.57 -0.44 -14.36
C LEU A 98 5.04 0.74 -15.24
N VAL A 99 5.24 1.92 -14.65
CA VAL A 99 5.81 3.08 -15.36
C VAL A 99 7.28 2.85 -15.70
N VAL A 100 8.05 2.22 -14.81
CA VAL A 100 9.44 1.84 -15.13
C VAL A 100 9.46 0.77 -16.22
N ALA A 101 8.52 -0.18 -16.20
CA ALA A 101 8.47 -1.27 -17.16
C ALA A 101 8.22 -0.81 -18.61
N SER A 102 7.58 0.35 -18.82
CA SER A 102 7.41 0.89 -20.17
C SER A 102 8.72 1.30 -20.83
N HIS A 103 9.80 1.45 -20.05
CA HIS A 103 11.13 1.79 -20.55
C HIS A 103 12.15 0.67 -20.30
N TYR A 104 12.08 0.00 -19.14
CA TYR A 104 13.06 -0.99 -18.69
C TYR A 104 12.38 -2.10 -17.88
N GLN A 105 11.90 -3.15 -18.57
CA GLN A 105 11.18 -4.27 -17.94
C GLN A 105 12.01 -5.00 -16.88
N ASP A 106 13.30 -5.26 -17.12
CA ASP A 106 14.18 -5.95 -16.16
C ASP A 106 14.30 -5.18 -14.85
N ILE A 107 14.43 -3.85 -14.93
CA ILE A 107 14.51 -2.98 -13.75
C ILE A 107 13.20 -3.01 -12.97
N ALA A 108 12.05 -3.03 -13.66
CA ALA A 108 10.75 -3.15 -13.01
C ALA A 108 10.59 -4.49 -12.27
N ILE A 109 11.04 -5.60 -12.86
CA ILE A 109 11.00 -6.92 -12.22
C ILE A 109 11.88 -6.91 -10.96
N ILE A 110 13.11 -6.40 -11.05
CA ILE A 110 14.02 -6.28 -9.90
C ILE A 110 13.38 -5.43 -8.81
N TYR A 111 12.74 -4.32 -9.16
CA TYR A 111 12.02 -3.45 -8.23
C TYR A 111 10.90 -4.20 -7.47
N PHE A 112 10.06 -4.96 -8.16
CA PHE A 112 9.01 -5.75 -7.51
C PHE A 112 9.58 -6.84 -6.61
N LEU A 113 10.59 -7.58 -7.07
CA LEU A 113 11.26 -8.61 -6.26
C LEU A 113 11.88 -8.02 -4.99
N PHE A 114 12.46 -6.83 -5.10
CA PHE A 114 13.04 -6.12 -3.96
C PHE A 114 11.97 -5.70 -2.94
N ILE A 115 10.80 -5.22 -3.38
CA ILE A 115 9.67 -4.93 -2.48
C ILE A 115 9.22 -6.19 -1.76
N ILE A 116 9.06 -7.30 -2.47
CA ILE A 116 8.65 -8.59 -1.88
C ILE A 116 9.67 -9.04 -0.84
N LEU A 117 10.96 -8.94 -1.14
CA LEU A 117 12.03 -9.27 -0.20
C LEU A 117 11.96 -8.42 1.07
N LEU A 118 11.88 -7.09 0.92
CA LEU A 118 11.81 -6.18 2.08
C LEU A 118 10.56 -6.43 2.93
N MET A 119 9.41 -6.67 2.30
CA MET A 119 8.17 -6.97 3.04
C MET A 119 8.19 -8.34 3.71
N SER A 120 8.90 -9.31 3.12
CA SER A 120 9.14 -10.62 3.73
C SER A 120 10.02 -10.47 4.98
N ILE A 121 11.14 -9.75 4.88
CA ILE A 121 12.03 -9.44 6.01
C ILE A 121 11.25 -8.71 7.11
N TYR A 122 10.51 -7.65 6.75
CA TYR A 122 9.67 -6.91 7.71
C TYR A 122 8.68 -7.83 8.43
N THR A 123 8.02 -8.74 7.70
CA THR A 123 7.04 -9.67 8.26
C THR A 123 7.70 -10.68 9.19
N ILE A 124 8.86 -11.22 8.83
CA ILE A 124 9.65 -12.14 9.67
C ILE A 124 10.04 -11.44 10.97
N VAL A 125 10.61 -10.24 10.90
CA VAL A 125 10.99 -9.45 12.08
C VAL A 125 9.75 -9.20 12.95
N ASN A 126 8.66 -8.73 12.34
CA ASN A 126 7.42 -8.45 13.06
C ASN A 126 6.87 -9.70 13.77
N ILE A 127 6.82 -10.85 13.10
CA ILE A 127 6.38 -12.13 13.70
C ILE A 127 7.28 -12.53 14.86
N SER A 128 8.61 -12.45 14.67
CA SER A 128 9.58 -12.83 15.70
C SER A 128 9.42 -12.03 16.99
N SER A 129 9.05 -10.74 16.91
CA SER A 129 8.83 -9.89 18.08
C SER A 129 7.54 -10.19 18.85
N ASN A 130 6.51 -10.77 18.22
CA ASN A 130 5.25 -11.10 18.91
C ASN A 130 4.50 -12.20 18.15
N TYR A 131 4.68 -13.44 18.58
CA TYR A 131 4.11 -14.62 17.92
C TYR A 131 2.60 -14.78 18.15
N GLU A 132 2.03 -14.17 19.19
CA GLU A 132 0.61 -14.32 19.54
C GLU A 132 -0.35 -13.79 18.47
N THR A 133 0.16 -12.91 17.60
CA THR A 133 -0.57 -12.25 16.52
C THR A 133 -0.18 -12.78 15.13
N LEU A 134 0.42 -13.99 15.06
CA LEU A 134 0.89 -14.62 13.83
C LEU A 134 -0.18 -14.65 12.70
N PRO A 135 -1.42 -15.16 12.91
CA PRO A 135 -2.39 -15.27 11.83
C PRO A 135 -2.72 -13.92 11.21
N GLN A 136 -2.76 -12.88 12.04
CA GLN A 136 -3.01 -11.53 11.58
C GLN A 136 -1.84 -10.99 10.75
N LYS A 137 -0.59 -11.22 11.17
CA LYS A 137 0.60 -10.76 10.45
C LYS A 137 0.71 -11.44 9.09
N ILE A 138 0.46 -12.74 9.04
CA ILE A 138 0.41 -13.52 7.80
C ILE A 138 -0.71 -12.99 6.88
N TYR A 139 -1.93 -12.77 7.40
CA TYR A 139 -3.01 -12.19 6.60
C TYR A 139 -2.61 -10.85 5.98
N LYS A 140 -2.02 -9.94 6.77
CA LYS A 140 -1.59 -8.62 6.28
C LYS A 140 -0.53 -8.73 5.18
N PHE A 141 0.41 -9.65 5.34
CA PHE A 141 1.45 -9.92 4.35
C PHE A 141 0.86 -10.51 3.07
N LEU A 142 0.07 -11.58 3.17
CA LEU A 142 -0.57 -12.21 2.01
C LEU A 142 -1.50 -11.26 1.27
N PHE A 143 -2.24 -10.43 2.01
CA PHE A 143 -3.09 -9.39 1.42
C PHE A 143 -2.25 -8.39 0.60
N PHE A 144 -1.14 -7.89 1.16
CA PHE A 144 -0.23 -7.00 0.44
C PHE A 144 0.35 -7.68 -0.81
N ILE A 145 0.90 -8.89 -0.66
CA ILE A 145 1.54 -9.65 -1.75
C ILE A 145 0.54 -9.98 -2.85
N PHE A 146 -0.69 -10.35 -2.51
CA PHE A 146 -1.74 -10.65 -3.49
C PHE A 146 -1.97 -9.46 -4.43
N PHE A 147 -2.19 -8.26 -3.90
CA PHE A 147 -2.42 -7.07 -4.75
C PHE A 147 -1.16 -6.65 -5.52
N LEU A 148 0.03 -6.78 -4.93
CA LEU A 148 1.29 -6.46 -5.58
C LEU A 148 1.54 -7.37 -6.79
N LEU A 149 1.33 -8.67 -6.62
CA LEU A 149 1.53 -9.66 -7.69
C LEU A 149 0.43 -9.56 -8.74
N ALA A 150 -0.84 -9.58 -8.33
CA ALA A 150 -1.97 -9.65 -9.25
C ALA A 150 -2.10 -8.43 -10.16
N LEU A 151 -1.78 -7.23 -9.65
CA LEU A 151 -1.98 -5.96 -10.37
C LEU A 151 -0.66 -5.26 -10.75
N GLY A 152 0.49 -5.76 -10.30
CA GLY A 152 1.81 -5.21 -10.60
C GLY A 152 2.64 -6.18 -11.41
N LEU A 153 3.16 -7.23 -10.76
CA LEU A 153 4.14 -8.13 -11.38
C LEU A 153 3.55 -9.06 -12.46
N PHE A 154 2.36 -9.64 -12.25
CA PHE A 154 1.76 -10.55 -13.24
C PHE A 154 1.46 -9.89 -14.59
N PRO A 155 0.89 -8.67 -14.65
CA PRO A 155 0.71 -7.95 -15.91
C PRO A 155 2.00 -7.68 -16.70
N LEU A 156 3.19 -7.84 -16.09
CA LEU A 156 4.47 -7.66 -16.77
C LEU A 156 5.06 -8.96 -17.33
N ILE A 157 4.60 -10.11 -16.85
CA ILE A 157 5.13 -11.42 -17.23
C ILE A 157 4.22 -12.11 -18.26
N LEU A 158 2.93 -11.80 -18.24
CA LEU A 158 1.91 -12.27 -19.19
C LEU A 158 1.84 -11.35 -20.42
#